data_AF-I0HA08-F1
#
_entry.id   AF-I0HA08-F1
#
_cell.length_a   1.000
_cell.length_b   1.000
_cell.length_c   1.000
_cell.angle_alpha   90.00
_cell.angle_beta   90.00
_cell.angle_gamma   90.00
#
_symmetry.space_group_name_H-M   'P 1'
#
loop_
_entity.id
_entity.type
_entity.pdbx_description
1 polymer ?
#
loop_
_entity_poly.entity_id
_entity_poly.type
_entity_poly.pdbx_seq_one_letter_code
_entity_poly.pdbx_strand_id
1 'polypeptide(L)' 'MSDGERLIGAYAVGPEAGEWLQQVTLAIRARIPLVVLLDVVQPFPTFSEALFHALRDLSTQLSGSR' A
#
# COMPACT_ATOMS: atom_id res chain seq x y z
N MET A 1 15.45 7.92 6.40
CA MET A 1 14.61 8.90 5.68
C MET A 1 13.90 8.17 4.55
N SER A 2 12.67 8.57 4.20
CA SER A 2 11.94 8.01 3.05
C SER A 2 12.57 8.47 1.74
N ASP A 3 12.66 7.60 0.75
CA ASP A 3 13.07 7.91 -0.63
C ASP A 3 11.87 8.18 -1.56
N GLY A 4 10.64 8.01 -1.07
CA GLY A 4 9.42 8.17 -1.86
C GLY A 4 9.16 7.01 -2.83
N GLU A 5 9.96 5.95 -2.81
CA GLU A 5 9.82 4.80 -3.72
C GLU A 5 9.31 3.54 -3.02
N ARG A 6 9.39 3.47 -1.69
CA ARG A 6 9.02 2.30 -0.89
C ARG A 6 8.20 2.69 0.34
N LEU A 7 7.31 1.80 0.75
CA LEU A 7 6.56 1.99 1.99
C LEU A 7 7.50 1.85 3.19
N ILE A 8 7.39 2.79 4.14
CA ILE A 8 8.11 2.75 5.42
C ILE A 8 7.18 2.53 6.62
N GLY A 9 5.87 2.52 6.39
CA GLY A 9 4.85 2.36 7.43
C GLY A 9 3.45 2.41 6.82
N ALA A 10 2.47 1.92 7.59
CA ALA A 10 1.04 2.02 7.29
C ALA A 10 0.21 1.83 8.57
N TYR A 11 -1.02 2.32 8.55
CA TYR A 11 -2.03 2.05 9.55
C TYR A 11 -3.37 1.83 8.86
N ALA A 12 -4.28 1.15 9.55
CA ALA A 12 -5.58 0.79 9.03
C ALA A 12 -6.62 0.73 10.13
N VAL A 13 -7.85 1.12 9.82
CA VAL A 13 -9.02 0.95 10.69
C VAL A 13 -10.16 0.44 9.82
N GLY A 14 -10.72 -0.72 10.17
CA GLY A 14 -11.81 -1.36 9.45
C GLY A 14 -11.94 -2.84 9.81
N PRO A 15 -12.99 -3.52 9.32
CA PRO A 15 -13.15 -4.95 9.48
C PRO A 15 -11.92 -5.68 8.94
N GLU A 16 -11.47 -6.70 9.68
CA GLU A 16 -10.38 -7.60 9.27
C GLU A 16 -9.06 -6.88 8.95
N ALA A 17 -8.84 -5.66 9.47
CA ALA A 17 -7.62 -4.89 9.22
C ALA A 17 -6.33 -5.65 9.55
N GLY A 18 -6.35 -6.48 10.59
CA GLY A 18 -5.23 -7.35 10.94
C GLY A 18 -4.90 -8.42 9.89
N GLU A 19 -5.85 -8.80 9.03
CA GLU A 19 -5.67 -9.79 7.98
C GLU A 19 -5.08 -9.15 6.73
N TRP A 20 -5.75 -8.12 6.18
CA TRP A 20 -5.32 -7.54 4.92
C TRP A 20 -4.09 -6.62 5.06
N LEU A 21 -3.82 -6.02 6.22
CA LEU A 21 -2.63 -5.20 6.42
C LEU A 21 -1.33 -6.03 6.41
N GLN A 22 -1.40 -7.36 6.53
CA GLN A 22 -0.24 -8.26 6.43
C GLN A 22 0.48 -8.12 5.08
N GLN A 23 -0.25 -7.82 4.00
CA GLN A 23 0.35 -7.51 2.69
C GLN A 23 1.34 -6.35 2.80
N VAL A 24 0.98 -5.30 3.54
CA VAL A 24 1.82 -4.11 3.73
C VAL A 24 2.99 -4.40 4.66
N THR A 25 2.77 -5.17 5.73
CA THR A 25 3.86 -5.62 6.62
C THR A 25 4.94 -6.37 5.83
N LEU A 26 4.55 -7.30 4.96
CA LEU A 26 5.48 -8.02 4.10
C LEU A 26 6.16 -7.08 3.10
N ALA A 27 5.40 -6.20 2.46
CA ALA A 27 5.93 -5.24 1.49
C ALA A 27 7.01 -4.34 2.08
N ILE A 28 6.81 -3.83 3.30
CA ILE A 28 7.79 -3.02 4.03
C ILE A 28 9.04 -3.86 4.34
N ARG A 29 8.86 -5.07 4.90
CA ARG A 29 9.99 -5.94 5.26
C ARG A 29 10.84 -6.32 4.05
N ALA A 30 10.20 -6.64 2.93
CA ALA A 30 10.86 -7.01 1.68
C ALA A 30 11.32 -5.78 0.87
N ARG A 31 11.00 -4.56 1.34
CA ARG A 31 11.28 -3.31 0.65
C ARG A 31 10.73 -3.35 -0.78
N ILE A 32 9.48 -3.75 -0.99
CA ILE A 32 8.91 -3.83 -2.34
C ILE A 32 8.74 -2.41 -2.91
N PRO A 33 9.16 -2.15 -4.17
CA PRO A 33 8.93 -0.86 -4.81
C PRO A 33 7.44 -0.54 -4.96
N LEU A 34 7.06 0.73 -4.79
CA LEU A 34 5.67 1.18 -4.87
C LEU A 34 5.01 0.83 -6.21
N VAL A 35 5.77 0.93 -7.32
CA VAL A 35 5.30 0.57 -8.66
C VAL A 35 4.89 -0.89 -8.78
N VAL A 36 5.53 -1.80 -8.02
CA VAL A 36 5.15 -3.22 -8.00
C VAL A 36 3.86 -3.40 -7.22
N LEU A 37 3.68 -2.70 -6.09
CA LEU A 37 2.45 -2.77 -5.30
C LEU A 37 1.24 -2.20 -6.05
N LEU A 38 1.45 -1.18 -6.88
CA LEU A 38 0.43 -0.59 -7.76
C LEU A 38 0.03 -1.49 -8.93
N ASP A 39 0.79 -2.54 -9.22
CA ASP A 39 0.47 -3.52 -10.28
C ASP A 39 -0.20 -4.79 -9.72
N VAL A 40 -0.35 -4.89 -8.39
CA VAL A 40 -1.02 -6.03 -7.75
C VAL A 40 -2.53 -5.93 -7.95
N VAL A 41 -3.10 -6.91 -8.66
CA VAL A 41 -4.54 -7.10 -8.76
C VAL A 41 -5.09 -7.60 -7.42
N GLN A 42 -6.01 -6.84 -6.82
CA GLN A 42 -6.69 -7.23 -5.59
C GLN A 42 -7.84 -8.22 -5.89
N PRO A 43 -8.07 -9.25 -5.05
CA PRO A 43 -9.23 -10.11 -5.18
C PRO A 43 -10.53 -9.34 -4.98
N PHE A 44 -11.57 -9.69 -5.73
CA PHE A 44 -12.89 -9.06 -5.65
C PHE A 44 -14.00 -10.09 -5.36
N PRO A 45 -14.93 -9.81 -4.43
CA PRO A 45 -14.99 -8.65 -3.53
C PRO A 45 -14.24 -8.86 -2.20
N THR A 46 -13.37 -7.94 -1.78
CA THR A 46 -12.63 -8.01 -0.50
C THR A 46 -12.31 -6.63 0.12
N PHE A 47 -12.04 -6.60 1.43
CA PHE A 47 -11.56 -5.38 2.10
C PHE A 47 -10.15 -4.95 1.68
N SER A 48 -9.31 -5.87 1.17
CA SER A 48 -7.93 -5.57 0.78
C SER A 48 -7.85 -4.65 -0.45
N GLU A 49 -8.95 -4.49 -1.20
CA GLU A 49 -9.10 -3.46 -2.25
C GLU A 49 -8.75 -2.05 -1.73
N ALA A 50 -9.00 -1.78 -0.44
CA ALA A 50 -8.63 -0.52 0.20
C ALA A 50 -7.12 -0.21 0.12
N LEU A 51 -6.26 -1.23 0.10
CA LEU A 51 -4.82 -1.04 -0.08
C LEU A 51 -4.49 -0.44 -1.45
N PHE A 52 -5.13 -0.95 -2.51
CA PHE A 52 -4.90 -0.44 -3.86
C PHE A 52 -5.34 1.02 -3.99
N HIS A 53 -6.50 1.37 -3.42
CA HIS A 53 -6.96 2.76 -3.37
C HIS A 53 -5.97 3.67 -2.63
N ALA A 54 -5.53 3.27 -1.44
CA ALA A 54 -4.56 4.05 -0.65
C ALA A 54 -3.20 4.23 -1.39
N LEU A 55 -2.72 3.20 -2.09
CA LEU A 55 -1.48 3.27 -2.86
C LEU A 55 -1.59 4.24 -4.05
N ARG A 56 -2.75 4.28 -4.73
CA ARG A 56 -3.01 5.23 -5.82
C ARG A 56 -3.05 6.67 -5.32
N ASP A 57 -3.70 6.90 -4.18
CA ASP A 57 -3.75 8.22 -3.56
C ASP A 57 -2.34 8.70 -3.16
N LEU A 58 -1.55 7.81 -2.55
CA LEU A 58 -0.15 8.09 -2.23
C LEU A 58 0.68 8.43 -3.48
N SER A 59 0.53 7.66 -4.56
CA SER A 59 1.22 7.93 -5.83
C SER A 59 0.87 9.30 -6.41
N THR A 60 -0.39 9.72 -6.26
CA THR A 60 -0.86 11.04 -6.70
C THR A 60 -0.22 12.15 -5.87
N GLN A 61 -0.17 11.99 -4.54
CA GLN A 61 0.48 12.96 -3.64
C GLN A 61 1.99 13.09 -3.92
N LEU A 62 2.69 11.98 -4.15
CA LEU A 62 4.11 11.98 -4.48
C LEU A 62 4.41 12.69 -5.80
N SER A 63 3.52 12.55 -6.78
CA SER A 63 3.66 13.23 -8.08
C SER A 63 3.48 14.74 -7.98
N GLY A 64 2.62 15.22 -7.08
CA GLY A 64 2.42 16.65 -6.82
C GLY A 64 3.44 17.29 -5.88
N SER A 65 4.27 16.48 -5.21
CA SER A 65 5.28 16.95 -4.26
C SER A 65 6.68 17.09 -4.88
N ARG A 66 6.84 16.78 -6.17
CA ARG A 66 8.05 17.01 -6.98
C ARG A 66 7.91 18.29 -7.78
#